data_AF-A0A820JR53-F1
#
_entry.id   AF-A0A820JR53-F1
#
_cell.length_a   1.000
_cell.length_b   1.000
_cell.length_c   1.000
_cell.angle_alpha   90.00
_cell.angle_beta   90.00
_cell.angle_gamma   90.00
#
_symmetry.space_group_name_H-M   'P 1'
#
loop_
_entity.id
_entity.type
_entity.pdbx_description
1 polymer ?
#
loop_
_entity_poly.entity_id
_entity_poly.type
_entity_poly.pdbx_seq_one_letter_code
_entity_poly.pdbx_strand_id
1 'polypeptide(L)'
;MTDLIWFQIYPLIYKQESSRFPPNTSLSIIVKEMMIEQWIPSSSFDYYYEQCAPIYCTYSDTTRTYNIIGIITKVISTIGGLIMILRLITPVFVKIIFKLLTPRTPRQEQDIPMSFDRFKQMFRNLITLLLTTLRNLNIFPIRSFGSNITRIEVKHLGQLTTRLYLILLLISFVILSLYTAVKPQTLINTYMRPLLDIYNRLLLDERQ
;
A
#
# COMPACT_ATOMS: atom_id res chain seq x y z
N MET A 1 44.35 -13.51 -29.24
CA MET A 1 43.74 -13.30 -30.57
C MET A 1 42.42 -14.07 -30.55
N THR A 2 41.50 -13.68 -29.67
CA THR A 2 40.40 -12.70 -29.84
C THR A 2 39.19 -13.32 -30.54
N ASP A 3 38.44 -14.13 -29.79
CA ASP A 3 37.04 -14.44 -30.08
C ASP A 3 36.16 -13.30 -29.53
N LEU A 4 35.78 -12.37 -30.41
CA LEU A 4 34.69 -11.42 -30.18
C LEU A 4 33.51 -11.87 -31.05
N ILE A 5 32.57 -12.61 -30.45
CA ILE A 5 31.25 -12.84 -31.04
C ILE A 5 30.25 -12.04 -30.20
N TRP A 6 30.07 -10.77 -30.54
CA TRP A 6 29.07 -9.90 -29.91
C TRP A 6 28.18 -9.30 -31.00
N PHE A 7 27.34 -10.11 -31.65
CA PHE A 7 26.09 -9.68 -32.29
C PHE A 7 25.34 -10.92 -32.80
N GLN A 8 24.58 -11.60 -31.93
CA GLN A 8 23.52 -12.50 -32.41
C GLN A 8 22.27 -11.65 -32.62
N ILE A 9 22.06 -11.22 -33.87
CA ILE A 9 20.81 -10.58 -34.28
C ILE A 9 19.75 -11.68 -34.36
N TYR A 10 18.85 -11.74 -33.40
CA TYR A 10 17.62 -12.52 -33.55
C TYR A 10 16.66 -11.73 -34.43
N PRO A 11 16.16 -12.28 -35.54
CA PRO A 11 15.09 -11.63 -36.28
C PRO A 11 13.87 -11.57 -35.36
N LEU A 12 13.27 -10.38 -35.25
CA LEU A 12 11.91 -10.24 -34.74
C LEU A 12 11.05 -11.25 -35.51
N ILE A 13 10.49 -12.24 -34.81
CA ILE A 13 9.52 -13.16 -35.38
C ILE A 13 8.27 -12.34 -35.69
N TYR A 14 8.26 -11.78 -36.89
CA TYR A 14 7.10 -11.11 -37.46
C TYR A 14 6.06 -12.19 -37.74
N LYS A 15 4.90 -12.07 -37.07
CA LYS A 15 3.74 -12.89 -37.34
C LYS A 15 3.29 -12.62 -38.78
N GLN A 16 3.67 -13.50 -39.70
CA GLN A 16 3.42 -13.39 -41.14
C GLN A 16 1.96 -13.73 -41.46
N GLU A 17 1.03 -12.94 -40.94
CA GLU A 17 -0.35 -12.97 -41.39
C GLU A 17 -0.50 -11.83 -42.41
N SER A 18 -0.47 -12.20 -43.69
CA SER A 18 -0.55 -11.37 -44.90
C SER A 18 0.67 -10.48 -45.21
N SER A 19 1.56 -10.97 -46.09
CA SER A 19 2.44 -10.07 -46.85
C SER A 19 1.57 -9.29 -47.84
N ARG A 20 1.63 -7.94 -47.82
CA ARG A 20 0.94 -7.06 -48.79
C ARG A 20 1.26 -7.46 -50.24
N PHE A 21 2.45 -8.04 -50.48
CA PHE A 21 2.89 -8.49 -51.79
C PHE A 21 2.90 -10.02 -51.87
N PRO A 22 2.16 -10.63 -52.82
CA PRO A 22 2.28 -12.06 -53.10
C PRO A 22 3.68 -12.40 -53.64
N PRO A 23 4.15 -13.66 -53.49
CA PRO A 23 5.51 -14.07 -53.86
C PRO A 23 5.82 -13.91 -55.35
N ASN A 24 4.79 -13.75 -56.19
CA ASN A 24 4.91 -13.62 -57.64
C ASN A 24 4.99 -12.15 -58.09
N THR A 25 5.05 -11.19 -57.16
CA THR A 25 5.12 -9.76 -57.46
C THR A 25 6.51 -9.40 -57.97
N SER A 26 6.59 -8.65 -59.07
CA SER A 26 7.87 -8.19 -59.58
C SER A 26 8.50 -7.14 -58.64
N LEU A 27 9.83 -7.17 -58.53
CA LEU A 27 10.61 -6.20 -57.76
C LEU A 27 10.26 -4.74 -58.12
N SER A 28 9.98 -4.46 -59.40
CA SER A 28 9.59 -3.14 -59.87
C SER A 28 8.30 -2.62 -59.25
N ILE A 29 7.30 -3.49 -59.05
CA ILE A 29 6.01 -3.12 -58.44
C ILE A 29 6.21 -2.87 -56.94
N ILE A 30 6.97 -3.73 -56.27
CA ILE A 30 7.28 -3.58 -54.84
C ILE A 30 8.01 -2.25 -54.60
N VAL A 31 9.06 -1.96 -55.37
CA VAL A 31 9.82 -0.70 -55.26
C VAL A 31 8.92 0.51 -55.55
N LYS A 32 8.07 0.46 -56.57
CA LYS A 32 7.15 1.54 -56.92
C LYS A 32 6.14 1.84 -55.82
N GLU A 33 5.59 0.80 -55.18
CA GLU A 33 4.60 0.92 -54.09
C GLU A 33 5.21 1.26 -52.72
N MET A 34 6.53 1.16 -52.58
CA MET A 34 7.29 1.65 -51.42
C MET A 34 7.78 3.09 -51.60
N MET A 35 7.75 3.60 -52.83
CA MET A 35 8.10 4.98 -53.14
C MET A 35 6.93 5.89 -52.79
N ILE A 36 7.26 7.14 -52.45
CA ILE A 36 6.28 8.19 -52.16
C ILE A 36 5.43 8.41 -53.44
N GLU A 37 4.13 8.09 -53.38
CA GLU A 37 3.23 8.16 -54.54
C GLU A 37 3.08 9.58 -55.09
N GLN A 38 3.01 10.57 -54.19
CA GLN A 38 2.93 11.99 -54.53
C GLN A 38 3.78 12.79 -53.57
N TRP A 39 4.77 13.52 -54.10
CA TRP A 39 5.48 14.53 -53.32
C TRP A 39 4.55 15.73 -53.16
N ILE A 40 4.09 16.00 -51.94
CA ILE A 40 3.25 17.17 -51.63
C ILE A 40 4.20 18.28 -51.17
N PRO A 41 4.63 19.22 -52.04
CA PRO A 41 5.61 20.24 -51.67
C PRO A 41 5.06 21.26 -50.67
N SER A 42 3.73 21.33 -50.49
CA SER A 42 3.07 22.21 -49.53
C SER A 42 3.01 21.63 -48.12
N SER A 43 3.31 20.34 -47.92
CA SER A 43 3.39 19.73 -46.60
C SER A 43 4.84 19.74 -46.12
N SER A 44 5.16 20.63 -45.19
CA SER A 44 6.42 20.58 -44.46
C SER A 44 6.32 19.53 -43.35
N PHE A 45 7.21 18.54 -43.39
CA PHE A 45 7.35 17.59 -42.28
C PHE A 45 7.76 18.30 -41.00
N ASP A 46 8.61 19.33 -41.08
CA ASP A 46 9.02 20.11 -39.91
C ASP A 46 7.81 20.75 -39.23
N TYR A 47 6.93 21.37 -40.02
CA TYR A 47 5.68 21.96 -39.52
C TYR A 47 4.77 20.90 -38.90
N TYR A 48 4.63 19.74 -39.53
CA TYR A 48 3.84 18.63 -38.98
C TYR A 48 4.40 18.15 -37.63
N TYR A 49 5.71 17.95 -37.54
CA TYR A 49 6.37 17.52 -36.30
C TYR A 49 6.25 18.56 -35.19
N GLU A 50 6.38 19.85 -35.51
CA GLU A 50 6.19 20.93 -34.53
C GLU A 50 4.76 20.96 -33.96
N GLN A 51 3.75 20.69 -34.79
CA GLN A 51 2.35 20.66 -34.36
C GLN A 51 2.00 19.39 -33.56
N CYS A 52 2.63 18.26 -33.89
CA CYS A 52 2.33 16.97 -33.25
C CYS A 52 3.26 16.61 -32.08
N ALA A 53 4.27 17.42 -31.78
CA ALA A 53 5.19 17.15 -30.69
C ALA A 53 4.46 17.20 -29.33
N PRO A 54 4.65 16.20 -28.46
CA PRO A 54 4.04 16.19 -27.14
C PRO A 54 4.54 17.37 -26.31
N ILE A 55 3.59 18.13 -25.74
CA ILE A 55 3.89 19.33 -24.93
C ILE A 55 4.40 18.93 -23.55
N TYR A 56 3.88 17.84 -22.99
CA TYR A 56 4.27 17.29 -21.71
C TYR A 56 4.36 15.76 -21.79
N CYS A 57 5.32 15.20 -21.07
CA CYS A 57 5.40 13.76 -20.82
C CYS A 57 5.44 13.55 -19.31
N THR A 58 4.55 12.70 -18.82
CA THR A 58 4.46 12.32 -17.41
C THR A 58 4.90 10.87 -17.27
N TYR A 59 5.92 10.62 -16.47
CA TYR A 59 6.35 9.27 -16.13
C TYR A 59 6.24 9.07 -14.62
N SER A 60 5.61 7.97 -14.22
CA SER A 60 5.54 7.56 -12.82
C SER A 60 6.62 6.52 -12.57
N ASP A 61 7.62 6.88 -11.78
CA ASP A 61 8.58 5.90 -11.30
C ASP A 61 7.98 5.18 -10.09
N THR A 62 7.59 3.92 -10.29
CA THR A 62 7.22 3.05 -9.18
C THR A 62 8.47 2.31 -8.76
N THR A 63 9.11 2.73 -7.66
CA THR A 63 10.15 1.91 -7.01
C THR A 63 9.49 0.63 -6.49
N ARG A 64 9.41 -0.38 -7.36
CA ARG A 64 8.68 -1.62 -7.14
C ARG A 64 9.53 -2.55 -6.28
N THR A 65 9.72 -2.20 -5.01
CA THR A 65 10.43 -3.06 -4.04
C THR A 65 9.48 -4.14 -3.50
N TYR A 66 8.99 -5.06 -4.35
CA TYR A 66 8.30 -6.25 -3.87
C TYR A 66 9.32 -7.27 -3.38
N ASN A 67 9.78 -7.08 -2.14
CA ASN A 67 10.46 -8.14 -1.42
C ASN A 67 9.40 -9.15 -0.95
N ILE A 68 9.51 -10.43 -1.35
CA ILE A 68 8.63 -11.52 -0.91
C ILE A 68 8.56 -11.58 0.62
N ILE A 69 9.70 -11.35 1.29
CA ILE A 69 9.81 -11.27 2.75
C ILE A 69 8.93 -10.14 3.30
N GLY A 70 8.87 -9.00 2.61
CA GLY A 70 8.01 -7.86 2.96
C GLY A 70 6.51 -8.15 2.85
N ILE A 71 6.11 -9.03 1.94
CA ILE A 71 4.71 -9.47 1.81
C ILE A 71 4.36 -10.43 2.95
N ILE A 72 5.21 -11.42 3.19
CA ILE A 72 5.01 -12.43 4.25
C ILE A 72 4.95 -11.76 5.64
N THR A 73 5.90 -10.87 5.93
CA THR A 73 5.95 -10.13 7.20
C THR A 73 4.70 -9.28 7.42
N LYS A 74 4.19 -8.60 6.37
CA LYS A 74 2.92 -7.87 6.44
C LYS A 74 1.75 -8.80 6.77
N VAL A 75 1.63 -9.94 6.10
CA VAL A 75 0.52 -10.90 6.34
C VAL A 75 0.56 -11.45 7.77
N ILE A 76 1.75 -11.84 8.25
CA ILE A 76 1.90 -12.35 9.62
C ILE A 76 1.58 -11.24 10.64
N SER A 77 2.06 -10.02 10.40
CA SER A 77 1.84 -8.88 11.28
C SER A 77 0.37 -8.47 11.35
N THR A 78 -0.35 -8.47 10.22
CA THR A 78 -1.77 -8.11 10.20
C THR A 78 -2.63 -9.15 10.91
N ILE A 79 -2.40 -10.45 10.66
CA ILE A 79 -3.14 -11.53 11.33
C ILE A 79 -2.86 -11.52 12.83
N GLY A 80 -1.58 -11.46 13.22
CA GLY A 80 -1.16 -11.43 14.62
C GLY A 80 -1.68 -10.19 15.35
N GLY A 81 -1.59 -9.02 14.71
CA GLY A 81 -2.11 -7.76 15.24
C GLY A 81 -3.62 -7.79 15.42
N LEU A 82 -4.37 -8.27 14.43
CA LEU A 82 -5.83 -8.32 14.47
C LEU A 82 -6.36 -9.24 15.58
N ILE A 83 -5.83 -10.46 15.66
CA ILE A 83 -6.21 -11.42 16.71
C ILE A 83 -5.94 -10.85 18.10
N MET A 84 -4.84 -10.13 18.26
CA MET A 84 -4.46 -9.58 19.55
C MET A 84 -5.30 -8.35 19.94
N ILE A 85 -5.54 -7.44 19.00
CA ILE A 85 -6.45 -6.30 19.20
C ILE A 85 -7.82 -6.82 19.62
N LEU A 86 -8.32 -7.88 18.97
CA LEU A 86 -9.57 -8.51 19.35
C LEU A 86 -9.52 -9.04 20.80
N ARG A 87 -8.46 -9.77 21.20
CA ARG A 87 -8.29 -10.25 22.59
C ARG A 87 -8.24 -9.12 23.62
N LEU A 88 -7.71 -7.95 23.26
CA LEU A 88 -7.66 -6.77 24.11
C LEU A 88 -9.05 -6.10 24.26
N ILE A 89 -9.74 -5.96 23.14
CA ILE A 89 -11.04 -5.29 23.01
C ILE A 89 -12.14 -6.10 23.69
N THR A 90 -12.20 -7.42 23.47
CA THR A 90 -13.28 -8.28 23.98
C THR A 90 -13.60 -8.07 25.48
N PRO A 91 -12.66 -8.17 26.43
CA PRO A 91 -12.99 -7.99 27.85
C PRO A 91 -13.43 -6.55 28.20
N VAL A 92 -12.95 -5.55 27.45
CA VAL A 92 -13.36 -4.15 27.63
C VAL A 92 -14.80 -3.96 27.17
N PHE A 93 -15.10 -4.43 25.95
CA PHE A 93 -16.44 -4.34 25.37
C PHE A 93 -17.46 -5.11 26.19
N VAL A 94 -17.15 -6.34 26.62
CA VAL A 94 -18.05 -7.13 27.47
C VAL A 94 -18.37 -6.39 28.77
N LYS A 95 -17.37 -5.82 29.46
CA LYS A 95 -17.61 -5.05 30.70
C LYS A 95 -18.45 -3.79 30.48
N ILE A 96 -18.20 -3.08 29.38
CA ILE A 96 -18.95 -1.89 29.01
C ILE A 96 -20.41 -2.26 28.74
N ILE A 97 -20.64 -3.26 27.89
CA ILE A 97 -21.97 -3.75 27.51
C ILE A 97 -22.74 -4.24 28.74
N PHE A 98 -22.13 -5.06 29.60
CA PHE A 98 -22.77 -5.50 30.84
C PHE A 98 -23.16 -4.32 31.74
N LYS A 99 -22.30 -3.30 31.87
CA LYS A 99 -22.58 -2.12 32.69
C LYS A 99 -23.67 -1.22 32.11
N LEU A 100 -23.82 -1.20 30.79
CA LEU A 100 -24.88 -0.47 30.07
C LEU A 100 -26.22 -1.21 30.14
N LEU A 101 -26.21 -2.54 30.01
CA LEU A 101 -27.39 -3.39 30.10
C LEU A 101 -27.88 -3.59 31.54
N THR A 102 -27.02 -3.37 32.54
CA THR A 102 -27.45 -3.41 33.95
C THR A 102 -28.34 -2.20 34.24
N PRO A 103 -29.63 -2.39 34.60
CA PRO A 103 -30.51 -1.28 34.90
C PRO A 103 -29.95 -0.48 36.07
N ARG A 104 -29.70 0.81 35.85
CA ARG A 104 -29.41 1.74 36.94
C ARG A 104 -30.70 1.93 37.73
N THR A 105 -30.66 1.75 39.04
CA THR A 105 -31.72 2.20 39.94
C THR A 105 -32.11 3.63 39.57
N PRO A 106 -33.41 3.94 39.35
CA PRO A 106 -33.83 5.23 38.85
C PRO A 106 -33.45 6.31 39.87
N ARG A 107 -32.46 7.13 39.53
CA ARG A 107 -32.27 8.44 40.16
C ARG A 107 -33.08 9.43 39.35
N GLN A 108 -34.15 9.89 39.98
CA GLN A 108 -35.06 10.98 39.63
C GLN A 108 -34.67 11.76 38.37
N GLU A 109 -35.49 11.56 37.34
CA GLU A 109 -35.40 12.17 36.01
C GLU A 109 -35.76 13.66 36.12
N GLN A 110 -34.80 14.54 35.81
CA GLN A 110 -35.06 15.94 35.52
C GLN A 110 -34.69 16.18 34.06
N ASP A 111 -35.73 16.40 33.25
CA ASP A 111 -35.65 16.74 31.84
C ASP A 111 -34.94 18.08 31.66
N ILE A 112 -33.65 18.00 31.40
CA ILE A 112 -32.83 19.15 30.99
C ILE A 112 -32.52 18.91 29.49
N PRO A 113 -32.37 19.94 28.62
CA PRO A 113 -31.97 19.78 27.21
C PRO A 113 -30.52 19.32 27.00
N MET A 114 -30.29 18.37 26.08
CA MET A 114 -29.00 17.70 25.79
C MET A 114 -27.87 18.72 25.46
N SER A 115 -27.24 19.27 26.52
CA SER A 115 -26.19 20.28 26.43
C SER A 115 -24.81 19.64 26.27
N PHE A 116 -23.89 20.35 25.61
CA PHE A 116 -22.48 19.98 25.43
C PHE A 116 -21.81 19.53 26.74
N ASP A 117 -22.19 20.11 27.88
CA ASP A 117 -21.67 19.73 29.19
C ASP A 117 -22.06 18.31 29.61
N ARG A 118 -23.23 17.80 29.18
CA ARG A 118 -23.60 16.41 29.41
C ARG A 118 -22.81 15.45 28.55
N PHE A 119 -22.55 15.80 27.30
CA PHE A 119 -21.67 14.99 26.44
C PHE A 119 -20.26 14.92 27.04
N LYS A 120 -19.73 16.05 27.49
CA LYS A 120 -18.45 16.13 28.21
C LYS A 120 -18.43 15.27 29.47
N GLN A 121 -19.51 15.28 30.25
CA GLN A 121 -19.62 14.47 31.47
C GLN A 121 -19.75 12.97 31.17
N MET A 122 -20.51 12.59 30.14
CA MET A 122 -20.57 11.21 29.67
C MET A 122 -19.20 10.74 29.14
N PHE A 123 -18.50 11.58 28.38
CA PHE A 123 -17.17 11.27 27.85
C PHE A 123 -16.14 11.08 28.98
N ARG A 124 -16.18 11.93 30.02
CA ARG A 124 -15.37 11.76 31.23
C ARG A 124 -15.67 10.44 31.95
N ASN A 125 -16.95 10.09 32.08
CA ASN A 125 -17.35 8.83 32.73
C ASN A 125 -16.94 7.60 31.90
N LEU A 126 -16.96 7.72 30.57
CA LEU A 126 -16.51 6.68 29.65
C LEU A 126 -14.99 6.52 29.71
N ILE A 127 -14.23 7.62 29.67
CA ILE A 127 -12.76 7.63 29.78
C ILE A 127 -12.32 7.02 31.11
N THR A 128 -12.93 7.42 32.23
CA THR A 128 -12.57 6.89 33.55
C THR A 128 -12.85 5.39 33.65
N LEU A 129 -13.94 4.89 33.05
CA LEU A 129 -14.22 3.47 32.94
C LEU A 129 -13.18 2.73 32.09
N LEU A 130 -12.82 3.30 30.94
CA LEU A 130 -11.82 2.73 30.04
C LEU A 130 -10.45 2.64 30.73
N LEU A 131 -9.98 3.73 31.34
CA LEU A 131 -8.68 3.78 32.03
C LEU A 131 -8.62 2.81 33.21
N THR A 132 -9.68 2.73 34.01
CA THR A 132 -9.73 1.77 35.13
C THR A 132 -9.78 0.32 34.65
N THR A 133 -10.41 0.06 33.52
CA THR A 133 -10.45 -1.28 32.92
C THR A 133 -9.11 -1.65 32.28
N LEU A 134 -8.47 -0.72 31.56
CA LEU A 134 -7.14 -0.88 30.96
C LEU A 134 -6.06 -1.12 32.03
N ARG A 135 -6.09 -0.37 33.13
CA ARG A 135 -5.12 -0.53 34.24
C ARG A 135 -5.20 -1.91 34.90
N ASN A 136 -6.40 -2.50 34.92
CA ASN A 136 -6.65 -3.81 35.52
C ASN A 136 -6.67 -4.95 34.49
N LEU A 137 -6.24 -4.66 33.25
CA LEU A 137 -6.27 -5.63 32.18
C LEU A 137 -5.16 -6.67 32.40
N ASN A 138 -5.53 -7.94 32.28
CA ASN A 138 -4.59 -9.04 32.19
C ASN A 138 -4.93 -9.82 30.92
N ILE A 139 -4.08 -9.68 29.90
CA ILE A 139 -4.32 -10.29 28.58
C ILE A 139 -3.97 -11.78 28.60
N PHE A 140 -3.09 -12.20 29.51
CA PHE A 140 -2.59 -13.57 29.59
C PHE A 140 -3.32 -14.34 30.71
N PRO A 141 -4.27 -15.23 30.37
CA PRO A 141 -5.05 -15.97 31.35
C PRO A 141 -4.18 -17.01 32.06
N ILE A 142 -4.57 -17.43 33.28
CA ILE A 142 -3.80 -18.40 34.10
C ILE A 142 -3.37 -19.65 33.32
N ARG A 143 -4.22 -20.14 32.40
CA ARG A 143 -3.94 -21.29 31.53
C ARG A 143 -2.71 -21.14 30.62
N SER A 144 -2.22 -19.93 30.37
CA SER A 144 -0.98 -19.72 29.61
C SER A 144 0.29 -19.91 30.45
N PHE A 145 0.15 -20.08 31.76
CA PHE A 145 1.24 -20.29 32.69
C PHE A 145 1.19 -21.75 33.18
N GLY A 146 2.35 -22.40 33.28
CA GLY A 146 2.44 -23.81 33.67
C GLY A 146 1.82 -24.09 35.04
N SER A 147 1.46 -25.36 35.27
CA SER A 147 0.73 -25.80 36.48
C SER A 147 1.47 -25.61 37.81
N ASN A 148 2.78 -25.32 37.77
CA ASN A 148 3.65 -25.32 38.95
C ASN A 148 3.79 -23.95 39.64
N ILE A 149 2.93 -22.99 39.34
CA ILE A 149 3.07 -21.59 39.79
C ILE A 149 1.86 -21.21 40.65
N THR A 150 2.11 -20.47 41.75
CA THR A 150 1.02 -20.05 42.66
C THR A 150 0.11 -18.99 42.02
N ARG A 151 -1.16 -18.94 42.43
CA ARG A 151 -2.17 -18.02 41.84
C ARG A 151 -1.77 -16.54 41.93
N ILE A 152 -1.04 -16.15 42.98
CA ILE A 152 -0.60 -14.76 43.23
C ILE A 152 0.52 -14.40 42.27
N GLU A 153 1.51 -15.28 42.10
CA GLU A 153 2.61 -15.12 41.15
C GLU A 153 2.09 -15.03 39.71
N VAL A 154 1.15 -15.92 39.33
CA VAL A 154 0.54 -15.88 37.98
C VAL A 154 -0.16 -14.55 37.72
N LYS A 155 -0.84 -13.97 38.72
CA LYS A 155 -1.51 -12.67 38.58
C LYS A 155 -0.50 -11.54 38.36
N HIS A 156 0.58 -11.50 39.15
CA HIS A 156 1.61 -10.47 39.01
C HIS A 156 2.38 -10.61 37.68
N LEU A 157 2.73 -11.84 37.30
CA LEU A 157 3.42 -12.14 36.05
C LEU A 157 2.54 -11.82 34.83
N GLY A 158 1.24 -12.12 34.89
CA GLY A 158 0.27 -11.74 33.84
C GLY A 158 0.13 -10.22 33.69
N GLN A 159 0.13 -9.47 34.79
CA GLN A 159 0.10 -8.01 34.75
C GLN A 159 1.39 -7.42 34.18
N LEU A 160 2.55 -7.94 34.58
CA LEU A 160 3.86 -7.49 34.09
C LEU A 160 4.04 -7.78 32.59
N THR A 161 3.68 -8.98 32.16
CA THR A 161 3.73 -9.38 30.73
C THR A 161 2.76 -8.57 29.89
N THR A 162 1.55 -8.28 30.40
CA THR A 162 0.58 -7.38 29.74
C THR A 162 1.16 -5.98 29.54
N ARG A 163 1.82 -5.40 30.57
CA ARG A 163 2.43 -4.07 30.47
C ARG A 163 3.59 -4.04 29.48
N LEU A 164 4.51 -5.00 29.58
CA LEU A 164 5.66 -5.12 28.68
C LEU A 164 5.20 -5.29 27.24
N TYR A 165 4.18 -6.12 27.02
CA TYR A 165 3.58 -6.30 25.71
C TYR A 165 2.97 -5.01 25.14
N LEU A 166 2.20 -4.27 25.93
CA LEU A 166 1.61 -3.00 25.47
C LEU A 166 2.69 -1.98 25.10
N ILE A 167 3.80 -1.93 25.84
CA ILE A 167 4.95 -1.07 25.50
C ILE A 167 5.56 -1.50 24.16
N LEU A 168 5.84 -2.80 23.98
CA LEU A 168 6.36 -3.32 22.71
C LEU A 168 5.40 -3.08 21.54
N LEU A 169 4.09 -3.23 21.76
CA LEU A 169 3.07 -2.96 20.75
C LEU A 169 3.07 -1.49 20.34
N LEU A 170 3.14 -0.56 21.30
CA LEU A 170 3.24 0.87 21.01
C LEU A 170 4.50 1.20 20.21
N ILE A 171 5.65 0.64 20.59
CA ILE A 171 6.91 0.80 19.85
C ILE A 171 6.75 0.27 18.41
N SER A 172 6.18 -0.92 18.25
CA SER A 172 5.93 -1.51 16.93
C SER A 172 5.02 -0.64 16.06
N PHE A 173 3.97 -0.03 16.64
CA PHE A 173 3.09 0.88 15.92
C PHE A 173 3.79 2.16 15.50
N VAL A 174 4.65 2.73 16.35
CA VAL A 174 5.46 3.90 16.02
C VAL A 174 6.40 3.58 14.85
N ILE A 175 7.11 2.44 14.91
CA ILE A 175 8.01 2.01 13.82
C ILE A 175 7.22 1.81 12.52
N LEU A 176 6.06 1.16 12.57
CA LEU A 176 5.23 0.93 11.39
C LEU A 176 4.68 2.25 10.80
N SER A 177 4.28 3.19 11.66
CA SER A 177 3.83 4.52 11.25
C SER A 177 4.93 5.31 10.57
N LEU A 178 6.13 5.34 11.17
CA LEU A 178 7.31 5.96 10.56
C LEU A 178 7.66 5.29 9.22
N TYR A 179 7.68 3.96 9.17
CA TYR A 179 7.94 3.23 7.94
C TYR A 179 6.93 3.56 6.84
N THR A 180 5.65 3.68 7.18
CA THR A 180 4.60 4.04 6.22
C THR A 180 4.71 5.50 5.78
N ALA A 181 5.05 6.41 6.69
CA ALA A 181 5.28 7.82 6.38
C ALA A 181 6.52 8.05 5.50
N VAL A 182 7.55 7.20 5.66
CA VAL A 182 8.81 7.25 4.89
C VAL A 182 8.69 6.56 3.54
N LYS A 183 7.72 5.66 3.33
CA LYS A 183 7.53 5.02 2.02
C LYS A 183 7.28 6.09 0.94
N PRO A 184 8.09 6.11 -0.12
CA PRO A 184 7.90 7.08 -1.18
C PRO A 184 6.51 6.86 -1.80
N GLN A 185 5.75 7.95 -1.88
CA GLN A 185 4.60 8.03 -2.77
C GLN A 185 5.13 7.97 -4.21
N THR A 186 4.36 7.38 -5.12
CA THR A 186 4.72 7.33 -6.55
C THR A 186 5.07 8.74 -7.02
N LEU A 187 6.34 8.97 -7.32
CA LEU A 187 6.82 10.27 -7.75
C LEU A 187 6.47 10.42 -9.23
N ILE A 188 5.54 11.33 -9.53
CA ILE A 188 5.15 11.63 -10.92
C ILE A 188 6.06 12.75 -11.39
N ASN A 189 7.00 12.42 -12.28
CA ASN A 189 7.87 13.41 -12.89
C ASN A 189 7.23 13.90 -14.20
N THR A 190 7.18 15.22 -14.37
CA THR A 190 6.61 15.89 -15.55
C THR A 190 7.72 16.60 -16.30
N TYR A 191 7.91 16.25 -17.58
CA TYR A 191 8.89 16.89 -18.46
C TYR A 191 8.14 17.73 -19.50
N MET A 192 8.51 19.01 -19.61
CA MET A 192 8.00 19.93 -20.64
C MET A 192 8.82 19.75 -21.91
N ARG A 193 8.16 19.55 -23.06
CA ARG A 193 8.77 19.38 -24.39
C ARG A 193 9.95 18.38 -24.40
N PRO A 194 9.68 17.09 -24.17
CA PRO A 194 10.74 16.09 -24.14
C PRO A 194 11.43 15.95 -25.51
N LEU A 195 12.77 15.86 -25.52
CA LEU A 195 13.50 15.42 -26.71
C LEU A 195 13.27 13.92 -26.94
N LEU A 196 13.32 13.51 -28.21
CA LEU A 196 13.12 12.10 -28.62
C LEU A 196 14.06 11.12 -27.89
N ASP A 197 15.30 11.52 -27.61
CA ASP A 197 16.27 10.68 -26.87
C ASP A 197 15.81 10.40 -25.43
N ILE A 198 15.21 11.40 -24.77
CA ILE A 198 14.69 11.27 -23.39
C ILE A 198 13.52 10.29 -23.37
N TYR A 199 12.60 10.41 -24.35
CA TYR A 199 11.47 9.49 -24.49
C TYR A 199 11.93 8.04 -24.69
N ASN A 200 12.90 7.82 -25.58
CA ASN A 200 13.43 6.50 -25.84
C ASN A 200 14.12 5.88 -24.62
N ARG A 201 14.84 6.67 -23.82
CA ARG A 201 15.45 6.20 -22.57
C ARG A 201 14.40 5.77 -21.54
N LEU A 202 13.36 6.57 -21.33
CA LEU A 202 12.28 6.26 -20.39
C LEU A 202 11.52 4.97 -20.79
N LEU A 203 11.29 4.77 -22.09
CA LEU A 203 10.67 3.54 -22.61
C LEU A 203 11.51 2.28 -22.44
N LEU A 204 12.84 2.42 -22.42
CA LEU A 204 13.76 1.30 -22.20
C LEU A 204 13.81 0.93 -20.72
N ASP A 205 13.76 1.93 -19.83
CA ASP A 205 13.73 1.77 -18.38
C ASP A 205 12.44 1.09 -17.91
N GLU A 206 11.28 1.42 -18.48
CA GLU A 206 10.00 0.77 -18.16
C GLU A 206 9.94 -0.72 -18.56
N ARG A 207 10.76 -1.14 -19.53
CA ARG A 207 10.77 -2.51 -20.05
C ARG A 207 11.67 -3.48 -19.27
N GLN A 208 12.45 -3.01 -18.29
CA GLN A 208 13.31 -3.83 -17.43
C GLN A 208 12.63 -4.15 -16.08
#